data_AF-A0A9Q0CPG6-F1
#
_entry.id   AF-A0A9Q0CPG6-F1
#
_cell.length_a   1.000
_cell.length_b   1.000
_cell.length_c   1.000
_cell.angle_alpha   90.00
_cell.angle_beta   90.00
_cell.angle_gamma   90.00
#
_symmetry.space_group_name_H-M   'P 1'
#
loop_
_entity.id
_entity.type
_entity.pdbx_description
1 polymer ?
#
loop_
_entity_poly.entity_id
_entity_poly.type
_entity_poly.pdbx_seq_one_letter_code
_entity_poly.pdbx_strand_id
1 'polypeptide(L)'
;MPQRGRVELKRIEDKTSRQVRFSKRRSGLFKKAFELAVLCDAEVALLVFSASGRLYEYSSSSSMEETYNRYKQFSLIGKDANNRNTNEAANNNSCEGSSTSDILSIIAHWCTSRNIDQMDDKELDRMEALLLEALRQVQSRKMQVSSTEKAEAANGDQYETNNLSIN
;
A
#
# COMPACT_ATOMS: atom_id res chain seq x y z
N MET A 1 -1.37 -45.79 -14.27
CA MET A 1 -1.35 -44.53 -13.49
C MET A 1 -2.73 -44.31 -12.89
N PRO A 2 -2.88 -44.04 -11.59
CA PRO A 2 -4.20 -43.79 -11.01
C PRO A 2 -4.82 -42.57 -11.69
N GLN A 3 -6.05 -42.72 -12.20
CA GLN A 3 -6.79 -41.63 -12.82
C GLN A 3 -7.06 -40.54 -11.78
N ARG A 4 -6.84 -39.28 -12.15
CA ARG A 4 -7.17 -38.14 -11.29
C ARG A 4 -8.68 -38.03 -11.19
N GLY A 5 -9.24 -38.38 -10.02
CA GLY A 5 -10.65 -38.14 -9.72
C GLY A 5 -10.98 -36.65 -9.70
N ARG A 6 -12.23 -36.31 -10.04
CA ARG A 6 -12.77 -34.95 -9.90
C ARG A 6 -12.71 -34.52 -8.44
N VAL A 7 -12.26 -33.30 -8.18
CA VAL A 7 -12.17 -32.72 -6.83
C VAL A 7 -13.09 -31.52 -6.76
N GLU A 8 -13.91 -31.43 -5.71
CA GLU A 8 -14.75 -30.26 -5.44
C GLU A 8 -13.89 -29.01 -5.14
N LEU A 9 -14.36 -27.85 -5.57
CA LEU A 9 -13.69 -26.56 -5.31
C LEU A 9 -14.05 -26.05 -3.92
N LYS A 10 -13.53 -26.73 -2.90
CA LYS A 10 -13.64 -26.35 -1.49
C LYS A 10 -12.31 -26.54 -0.76
N ARG A 11 -12.21 -26.00 0.46
CA ARG A 11 -11.04 -26.23 1.32
C ARG A 11 -10.89 -27.73 1.57
N ILE A 12 -9.66 -28.24 1.41
CA ILE A 12 -9.33 -29.64 1.73
C ILE A 12 -9.12 -29.69 3.23
N GLU A 13 -9.95 -30.41 3.99
CA GLU A 13 -9.86 -30.39 5.45
C GLU A 13 -8.66 -31.17 6.00
N ASP A 14 -8.38 -32.34 5.43
CA ASP A 14 -7.22 -33.15 5.81
C ASP A 14 -5.90 -32.40 5.58
N LYS A 15 -5.13 -32.21 6.65
CA LYS A 15 -3.90 -31.41 6.68
C LYS A 15 -2.83 -32.00 5.75
N THR A 16 -2.64 -33.32 5.78
CA THR A 16 -1.61 -34.01 5.00
C THR A 16 -1.92 -33.93 3.50
N SER A 17 -3.15 -34.26 3.12
CA SER A 17 -3.63 -34.13 1.73
C SER A 17 -3.56 -32.68 1.24
N ARG A 18 -3.91 -31.71 2.09
CA ARG A 18 -3.82 -30.28 1.76
C ARG A 18 -2.38 -29.86 1.50
N GLN A 19 -1.41 -30.31 2.30
CA GLN A 19 0.01 -29.99 2.11
C GLN A 19 0.57 -30.57 0.81
N VAL A 20 0.26 -31.83 0.50
CA VAL A 20 0.69 -32.49 -0.74
C VAL A 20 0.07 -31.81 -1.95
N ARG A 21 -1.24 -31.53 -1.90
CA ARG A 21 -1.95 -30.84 -2.99
C ARG A 21 -1.50 -29.40 -3.16
N PHE A 22 -1.24 -28.67 -2.08
CA PHE A 22 -0.66 -27.33 -2.13
C PHE A 22 0.67 -27.36 -2.89
N SER A 23 1.58 -28.27 -2.53
CA SER A 23 2.88 -28.38 -3.19
C SER A 23 2.75 -28.66 -4.70
N LYS A 24 1.86 -29.59 -5.07
CA LYS A 24 1.61 -29.93 -6.49
C LYS A 24 0.92 -28.79 -7.25
N ARG A 25 -0.11 -28.16 -6.65
CA ARG A 25 -0.86 -27.05 -7.29
C ARG A 25 0.00 -25.80 -7.41
N ARG A 26 0.78 -25.45 -6.39
CA ARG A 26 1.75 -24.33 -6.42
C ARG A 26 2.74 -24.51 -7.56
N SER A 27 3.37 -25.69 -7.64
CA SER A 27 4.34 -26.00 -8.71
C SER A 27 3.68 -25.93 -10.10
N GLY A 28 2.46 -26.47 -10.25
CA GLY A 28 1.71 -26.38 -11.50
C GLY A 28 1.31 -24.95 -11.87
N LEU A 29 0.97 -24.11 -10.88
CA LEU A 29 0.64 -22.71 -11.10
C LEU A 29 1.88 -21.89 -11.53
N PHE A 30 3.03 -22.14 -10.90
CA PHE A 30 4.30 -21.51 -11.27
C PHE A 30 4.69 -21.88 -12.70
N LYS A 31 4.52 -23.15 -13.09
CA LYS A 31 4.76 -23.59 -14.47
C LYS A 31 3.86 -22.87 -15.48
N LYS A 32 2.58 -22.68 -15.15
CA LYS A 32 1.66 -21.91 -16.00
C LYS A 32 2.03 -20.42 -16.09
N ALA A 33 2.43 -19.80 -14.97
CA ALA A 33 2.89 -18.41 -14.95
C ALA A 33 4.13 -18.23 -15.83
N PHE A 34 5.07 -19.17 -15.76
CA PHE A 34 6.24 -19.22 -16.63
C PHE A 34 5.86 -19.39 -18.11
N GLU A 35 5.01 -20.36 -18.42
CA GLU A 35 4.53 -20.58 -19.79
C GLU A 35 3.86 -19.32 -20.36
N LEU A 36 3.01 -18.64 -19.59
CA LEU A 36 2.38 -17.40 -20.01
C LEU A 36 3.40 -16.29 -20.28
N ALA A 37 4.36 -16.11 -19.37
CA ALA A 37 5.39 -15.09 -19.51
C ALA A 37 6.20 -15.29 -20.80
N VAL A 38 6.62 -16.52 -21.07
CA VAL A 38 7.43 -16.85 -22.26
C VAL A 38 6.62 -16.83 -23.55
N LEU A 39 5.42 -17.42 -23.57
CA LEU A 39 4.64 -17.58 -24.80
C LEU A 39 4.01 -16.27 -25.29
N CYS A 40 3.74 -15.35 -24.37
CA CYS A 40 3.02 -14.12 -24.68
C CYS A 40 3.85 -12.85 -24.44
N ASP A 41 5.14 -12.99 -24.12
CA ASP A 41 6.03 -11.89 -23.73
C ASP A 41 5.40 -10.99 -22.66
N ALA A 42 4.78 -11.63 -21.68
CA ALA A 42 4.02 -10.97 -20.63
C ALA A 42 4.85 -10.91 -19.34
N GLU A 43 4.87 -9.75 -18.69
CA GLU A 43 5.41 -9.67 -17.35
C GLU A 43 4.44 -10.29 -16.33
N VAL A 44 4.91 -11.29 -15.59
CA VAL A 44 4.10 -12.05 -14.63
C VAL A 44 4.83 -12.17 -13.29
N ALA A 45 4.16 -11.78 -12.22
CA ALA A 45 4.57 -12.01 -10.84
C ALA A 45 3.50 -12.80 -10.08
N LEU A 46 3.93 -13.70 -9.21
CA LEU A 46 3.08 -14.54 -8.38
C LEU A 46 3.63 -14.66 -6.96
N LEU A 47 2.78 -14.37 -5.97
CA LEU A 47 3.06 -14.50 -4.55
C LEU A 47 2.10 -15.52 -3.93
N VAL A 48 2.63 -16.48 -3.17
CA VAL A 48 1.84 -17.50 -2.48
C VAL A 48 2.32 -17.67 -1.05
N PHE A 49 1.45 -17.38 -0.09
CA PHE A 49 1.68 -17.70 1.32
C PHE A 49 1.04 -19.04 1.67
N SER A 50 1.80 -19.95 2.28
CA SER A 50 1.21 -21.16 2.84
C SER A 50 0.42 -20.86 4.11
N ALA A 51 -0.41 -21.81 4.54
CA ALA A 51 -1.08 -21.73 5.84
C ALA A 51 -0.11 -21.66 7.05
N SER A 52 1.18 -21.96 6.83
CA SER A 52 2.24 -21.82 7.84
C SER A 52 2.99 -20.49 7.74
N GLY A 53 2.51 -19.54 6.92
CA GLY A 53 3.13 -18.23 6.71
C GLY A 53 4.38 -18.22 5.82
N ARG A 54 4.74 -19.36 5.19
CA ARG A 54 5.91 -19.39 4.29
C ARG A 54 5.57 -18.75 2.95
N LEU A 55 6.40 -17.81 2.52
CA LEU A 55 6.32 -17.19 1.20
C LEU A 55 6.95 -18.10 0.14
N TYR A 56 6.27 -18.19 -1.00
CA TYR A 56 6.78 -18.74 -2.25
C TYR A 56 6.47 -17.75 -3.35
N GLU A 57 7.47 -17.41 -4.14
CA GLU A 57 7.34 -16.38 -5.17
C GLU A 57 7.94 -16.79 -6.50
N TYR A 58 7.39 -16.22 -7.57
CA TYR A 58 7.89 -16.30 -8.94
C TYR A 58 7.75 -14.93 -9.59
N SER A 59 8.80 -14.47 -10.26
CA SER A 59 8.78 -13.30 -11.13
C SER A 59 9.41 -13.67 -12.47
N SER A 60 8.82 -13.23 -13.58
CA SER A 60 9.45 -13.31 -14.91
C SER A 60 10.55 -12.27 -15.11
N SER A 61 10.53 -11.20 -14.30
CA SER A 61 11.49 -10.10 -14.34
C SER A 61 12.72 -10.41 -13.49
N SER A 62 13.71 -9.51 -13.52
CA SER A 62 14.96 -9.64 -12.76
C SER A 62 14.73 -9.80 -11.25
N SER A 63 13.66 -9.20 -10.72
CA SER A 63 13.24 -9.28 -9.32
C SER A 63 11.72 -9.15 -9.17
N MET A 64 11.20 -9.64 -8.04
CA MET A 64 9.79 -9.41 -7.64
C MET A 64 9.53 -7.92 -7.34
N GLU A 65 10.52 -7.22 -6.78
CA GLU A 65 10.40 -5.82 -6.40
C GLU A 65 10.20 -4.90 -7.60
N GLU A 66 10.83 -5.21 -8.74
CA GLU A 66 10.65 -4.47 -9.98
C GLU A 66 9.18 -4.51 -10.47
N THR A 67 8.60 -5.71 -10.55
CA THR A 67 7.20 -5.89 -10.95
C THR A 67 6.24 -5.23 -9.96
N TYR A 68 6.54 -5.33 -8.66
CA TYR A 68 5.75 -4.67 -7.62
C TYR A 68 5.80 -3.14 -7.72
N ASN A 69 6.98 -2.57 -7.99
CA ASN A 69 7.14 -1.13 -8.18
C ASN A 69 6.38 -0.61 -9.40
N ARG A 70 6.42 -1.35 -10.52
CA ARG A 70 5.62 -1.04 -11.71
C ARG A 70 4.13 -1.08 -11.41
N TYR A 71 3.66 -2.09 -10.68
CA TYR A 71 2.27 -2.14 -10.20
C TYR A 71 1.90 -0.92 -9.34
N LYS A 72 2.74 -0.53 -8.38
CA LYS A 72 2.52 0.66 -7.55
C LYS A 72 2.36 1.92 -8.42
N GLN A 73 3.24 2.13 -9.39
CA GLN A 73 3.16 3.28 -10.31
C GLN A 73 1.82 3.31 -11.06
N PHE A 74 1.38 2.19 -11.62
CA PHE A 74 0.07 2.11 -12.30
C PHE A 74 -1.11 2.30 -11.34
N SER A 75 -1.05 1.73 -10.13
CA SER A 75 -2.11 1.88 -9.13
C SER A 75 -2.27 3.33 -8.65
N LEU A 76 -1.17 4.08 -8.58
CA LEU A 76 -1.19 5.51 -8.25
C LEU A 76 -1.79 6.34 -9.39
N ILE A 77 -1.39 6.08 -10.64
CA ILE A 77 -1.96 6.76 -11.83
C ILE A 77 -3.47 6.51 -11.96
N GLY A 78 -3.95 5.29 -11.63
CA GLY A 78 -5.38 4.96 -11.66
C GLY A 78 -6.21 5.67 -10.58
N LYS A 79 -5.60 6.08 -9.46
CA LYS A 79 -6.27 6.90 -8.43
C LYS A 79 -6.37 8.36 -8.85
N ASP A 80 -5.39 8.86 -9.57
CA ASP A 80 -5.43 10.21 -10.15
C ASP A 80 -6.48 10.33 -11.27
N ALA A 81 -6.72 9.28 -12.05
CA ALA A 81 -7.74 9.29 -13.11
C ALA A 81 -9.18 9.44 -12.58
N ASN A 82 -9.45 9.00 -11.34
CA ASN A 82 -10.75 9.24 -10.68
C ASN A 82 -10.83 10.63 -10.02
N ASN A 83 -9.75 11.42 -10.06
CA ASN A 83 -9.65 12.76 -9.48
C ASN A 83 -9.04 13.79 -10.46
N ARG A 84 -9.10 13.53 -11.77
CA ARG A 84 -8.63 14.46 -12.81
C ARG A 84 -9.81 15.04 -13.58
N ASN A 85 -10.60 15.83 -12.88
CA ASN A 85 -11.31 16.99 -13.44
C ASN A 85 -10.58 18.30 -13.13
N THR A 86 -9.28 18.25 -12.82
CA THR A 86 -8.43 19.43 -12.80
C THR A 86 -7.17 19.15 -13.59
N ASN A 87 -7.06 19.90 -14.68
CA ASN A 87 -5.92 20.05 -15.56
C ASN A 87 -4.63 20.23 -14.74
N GLU A 88 -3.54 19.58 -15.14
CA GLU A 88 -2.49 20.23 -15.94
C GLU A 88 -1.28 19.31 -16.14
N ALA A 89 -0.64 19.56 -17.29
CA ALA A 89 0.48 18.83 -17.82
C ALA A 89 1.80 19.17 -17.10
N ALA A 90 2.76 18.27 -17.30
CA ALA A 90 4.17 18.37 -17.00
C ALA A 90 4.77 19.79 -17.00
N ASN A 91 5.45 20.18 -15.93
CA ASN A 91 6.85 20.63 -15.97
C ASN A 91 7.42 20.89 -14.57
N ASN A 92 8.63 20.39 -14.32
CA ASN A 92 9.71 20.87 -13.45
C ASN A 92 9.41 21.67 -12.16
N ASN A 93 9.95 21.13 -11.05
CA ASN A 93 10.41 21.81 -9.84
C ASN A 93 9.59 23.03 -9.39
N SER A 94 8.63 22.79 -8.52
CA SER A 94 8.23 23.76 -7.48
C SER A 94 7.66 23.00 -6.29
N CYS A 95 8.25 23.25 -5.13
CA CYS A 95 7.67 22.97 -3.83
C CYS A 95 6.33 23.70 -3.74
N GLU A 96 5.21 22.97 -3.64
CA GLU A 96 4.00 23.39 -2.93
C GLU A 96 2.96 22.27 -2.93
N GLY A 97 2.62 21.77 -1.73
CA GLY A 97 1.38 21.02 -1.51
C GLY A 97 1.41 19.49 -1.63
N SER A 98 2.50 18.79 -1.29
CA SER A 98 2.40 17.33 -1.08
C SER A 98 1.49 17.03 0.09
N SER A 99 0.41 16.27 -0.15
CA SER A 99 -0.50 15.79 0.88
C SER A 99 0.29 14.98 1.91
N THR A 100 -0.08 15.05 3.19
CA THR A 100 0.61 14.32 4.28
C THR A 100 0.73 12.83 3.94
N SER A 101 -0.27 12.29 3.25
CA SER A 101 -0.30 10.90 2.78
C SER A 101 0.83 10.57 1.80
N ASP A 102 1.19 11.49 0.93
CA ASP A 102 2.23 11.29 -0.09
C ASP A 102 3.61 11.30 0.57
N ILE A 103 3.82 12.26 1.48
CA ILE A 103 5.06 12.37 2.25
C ILE A 103 5.27 11.12 3.11
N LEU A 104 4.22 10.65 3.80
CA LEU A 104 4.29 9.44 4.62
C LEU A 104 4.51 8.18 3.78
N SER A 105 3.93 8.10 2.57
CA SER A 105 4.15 6.98 1.66
C SER A 105 5.60 6.93 1.16
N ILE A 106 6.18 8.11 0.88
CA ILE A 106 7.59 8.24 0.53
C ILE A 106 8.43 7.75 1.71
N ILE A 107 8.26 8.31 2.91
CA ILE A 107 9.01 7.91 4.12
C ILE A 107 8.89 6.40 4.39
N ALA A 108 7.70 5.83 4.32
CA ALA A 108 7.48 4.40 4.53
C ALA A 108 8.24 3.52 3.54
N HIS A 109 8.34 3.96 2.27
CA HIS A 109 9.14 3.29 1.25
C HIS A 109 10.64 3.34 1.59
N TRP A 110 11.15 4.49 2.04
CA TRP A 110 12.57 4.62 2.42
C TRP A 110 12.93 3.69 3.58
N CYS A 111 12.08 3.63 4.61
CA CYS A 111 12.30 2.77 5.78
C CYS A 111 12.22 1.26 5.47
N THR A 112 11.59 0.86 4.36
CA THR A 112 11.43 -0.56 4.00
C THR A 112 12.43 -1.04 2.95
N SER A 113 12.95 -0.17 2.09
CA SER A 113 13.83 -0.57 0.98
C SER A 113 15.31 -0.21 1.15
N ARG A 114 15.71 0.64 2.11
CA ARG A 114 17.12 1.08 2.25
C ARG A 114 17.64 1.01 3.68
N ASN A 115 18.93 0.69 3.81
CA ASN A 115 19.66 0.78 5.07
C ASN A 115 20.21 2.20 5.23
N ILE A 116 19.86 2.89 6.32
CA ILE A 116 20.21 4.31 6.56
C ILE A 116 21.73 4.51 6.52
N ASP A 117 22.50 3.50 6.91
CA ASP A 117 23.97 3.51 6.92
C ASP A 117 24.62 3.61 5.52
N GLN A 118 23.84 3.51 4.44
CA GLN A 118 24.32 3.53 3.05
C GLN A 118 23.89 4.77 2.25
N MET A 119 23.26 5.75 2.89
CA MET A 119 22.78 6.98 2.24
C MET A 119 23.90 8.01 2.10
N ASP A 120 23.88 8.79 1.01
CA ASP A 120 24.76 9.94 0.86
C ASP A 120 24.19 11.20 1.55
N ASP A 121 25.04 12.21 1.76
CA ASP A 121 24.67 13.44 2.47
C ASP A 121 23.44 14.13 1.85
N LYS A 122 23.30 14.12 0.51
CA LYS A 122 22.20 14.79 -0.19
C LYS A 122 20.89 14.04 -0.02
N GLU A 123 20.94 12.71 0.00
CA GLU A 123 19.79 11.87 0.26
C GLU A 123 19.31 12.01 1.71
N LEU A 124 20.24 12.15 2.67
CA LEU A 124 19.92 12.43 4.07
C LEU A 124 19.25 13.80 4.24
N ASP A 125 19.80 14.86 3.64
CA ASP A 125 19.20 16.21 3.66
C ASP A 125 17.78 16.20 3.11
N ARG A 126 17.55 15.47 2.02
CA ARG A 126 16.22 15.33 1.42
C ARG A 126 15.25 14.60 2.34
N MET A 127 15.70 13.56 3.03
CA MET A 127 14.87 12.80 3.96
C MET A 127 14.50 13.65 5.18
N GLU A 128 15.43 14.42 5.70
CA GLU A 128 15.19 15.37 6.79
C GLU A 128 14.12 16.40 6.41
N ALA A 129 14.23 17.01 5.22
CA ALA A 129 13.24 17.97 4.73
C ALA A 129 11.82 17.36 4.64
N LEU A 130 11.71 16.11 4.19
CA LEU A 130 10.42 15.40 4.10
C LEU A 130 9.84 15.08 5.49
N LEU A 131 10.68 14.66 6.44
CA LEU A 131 10.25 14.40 7.82
C LEU A 131 9.76 15.67 8.51
N LEU A 132 10.47 16.79 8.33
CA LEU A 132 10.07 18.09 8.87
C LEU A 132 8.73 18.55 8.30
N GLU A 133 8.51 18.38 7.00
CA GLU A 133 7.25 18.76 6.37
C GLU A 133 6.08 17.87 6.83
N ALA A 134 6.29 16.55 6.93
CA ALA A 134 5.28 15.65 7.49
C ALA A 134 4.90 16.05 8.93
N LEU A 135 5.90 16.34 9.77
CA LEU A 135 5.69 16.77 11.15
C LEU A 135 4.90 18.08 11.21
N ARG A 136 5.27 19.06 10.37
CA ARG A 136 4.58 20.36 10.28
C ARG A 136 3.10 20.19 9.94
N GLN A 137 2.78 19.33 8.98
CA GLN A 137 1.40 19.06 8.58
C GLN A 137 0.60 18.35 9.69
N VAL A 138 1.20 17.38 10.39
CA VAL A 138 0.57 16.71 11.54
C VAL A 138 0.30 17.70 12.67
N GLN A 139 1.26 18.57 13.00
CA GLN A 139 1.10 19.59 14.02
C GLN A 139 0.02 20.61 13.65
N SER A 140 -0.01 21.05 12.40
CA SER A 140 -1.05 21.95 11.89
C SER A 140 -2.44 21.34 12.04
N ARG A 141 -2.62 20.08 11.64
CA ARG A 141 -3.89 19.36 11.79
C ARG A 141 -4.27 19.17 13.26
N LYS A 142 -3.30 18.86 14.14
CA LYS A 142 -3.53 18.75 15.58
C LYS A 142 -4.04 20.07 16.17
N MET A 143 -3.47 21.21 15.76
CA MET A 143 -3.93 22.53 16.20
C MET A 143 -5.36 22.84 15.74
N GLN A 144 -5.71 22.47 14.50
CA GLN A 144 -7.08 22.64 14.00
C GLN A 144 -8.09 21.82 14.81
N VAL A 145 -7.80 20.54 15.08
CA VAL A 145 -8.69 19.66 15.87
C VAL A 145 -8.87 20.18 17.32
N SER A 146 -7.80 20.61 17.98
CA SER A 146 -7.90 21.17 19.33
C SER A 146 -8.64 22.52 19.38
N SER A 147 -8.70 23.26 18.27
CA SER A 147 -9.49 24.49 18.18
C SER A 147 -10.98 24.22 17.94
N THR A 148 -11.32 23.19 17.16
CA THR A 148 -12.71 22.78 16.93
C THR A 148 -13.33 22.16 18.18
N GLU A 149 -12.59 21.34 18.93
CA GLU A 149 -13.06 20.77 20.20
C GLU A 149 -13.41 21.85 21.25
N LYS A 150 -12.65 22.96 21.27
CA LYS A 150 -12.94 24.10 22.16
C LYS A 150 -14.15 24.93 21.72
N ALA A 151 -14.39 25.03 20.42
CA ALA A 151 -15.56 25.72 19.86
C ALA A 151 -16.86 24.93 20.08
N GLU A 152 -16.80 23.60 20.02
CA GLU A 152 -17.93 22.71 20.30
C GLU A 152 -18.29 22.67 21.79
N ALA A 153 -17.30 22.68 22.70
CA ALA A 153 -17.54 22.80 24.14
C ALA A 153 -18.21 24.12 24.54
N ALA A 154 -17.86 25.24 23.87
CA ALA A 154 -18.48 26.54 24.13
C ALA A 154 -19.94 26.63 23.64
N ASN A 155 -20.32 25.86 22.61
CA ASN A 155 -21.70 25.81 22.11
C ASN A 155 -22.61 24.87 22.92
N GLY A 156 -22.06 23.91 23.66
CA GLY A 156 -22.83 23.00 24.53
C GLY A 156 -23.47 23.69 25.74
N ASP A 157 -22.78 24.65 26.36
CA ASP A 157 -23.25 25.36 27.56
C ASP A 157 -24.40 26.36 27.28
N GLN A 158 -24.62 26.73 26.02
CA GLN A 158 -25.72 27.61 25.62
C GLN A 158 -27.09 26.90 25.56
N TYR A 159 -27.11 25.56 25.46
CA TYR A 159 -28.36 24.78 25.37
C TYR A 159 -28.90 24.33 26.74
N GLU A 160 -28.06 24.26 27.79
CA GLU A 160 -28.53 24.00 29.16
C GLU A 160 -29.03 25.27 29.87
N THR A 161 -28.44 26.44 29.59
CA THR A 161 -28.84 27.71 30.22
C THR A 161 -30.21 28.24 29.75
N ASN A 162 -30.67 27.86 28.56
CA ASN A 162 -31.97 28.28 28.03
C ASN A 162 -33.16 27.41 28.48
N ASN A 163 -32.92 26.23 29.08
CA ASN A 163 -34.00 25.35 29.56
C ASN A 163 -34.26 25.44 31.08
N LEU A 164 -33.46 26.18 31.85
CA LEU A 164 -33.75 26.47 33.28
C LEU A 164 -34.47 27.81 33.51
N SER A 165 -34.68 28.62 32.47
CA SER A 165 -35.38 29.92 32.58
C SER A 165 -36.84 29.88 32.14
N ILE A 166 -37.39 28.69 31.83
CA ILE A 166 -38.81 28.50 31.55
C ILE A 166 -39.33 27.39 32.46
N ASN A 167 -39.60 27.74 33.72
CA ASN A 167 -40.64 27.16 34.58
C ASN A 167 -40.83 28.03 35.83
#